data_AF-A0A8J3X649-F1
#
_entry.id   AF-A0A8J3X649-F1
#
_cell.length_a   1.000
_cell.length_b   1.000
_cell.length_c   1.000
_cell.angle_alpha   90.00
_cell.angle_beta   90.00
_cell.angle_gamma   90.00
#
_symmetry.space_group_name_H-M   'P 1'
#
loop_
_entity.id
_entity.type
_entity.pdbx_description
1 polymer ?
#
loop_
_entity_poly.entity_id
_entity_poly.type
_entity_poly.pdbx_seq_one_letter_code
_entity_poly.pdbx_strand_id
1 'polypeptide(L)'
;MQKLPVEHGHGLRGLDRHAWVTLAEREVFNLVNTSLAVPHLEIEARLWDAGTTVPGAPRRVSFFPHILSEAINNLVAGGNLELTSHTTKGGATAELYVPRDARRRTTAISAATRRKAMLYARFLRCSTTFGAAGEAVVRTSLMDAMPVGYLPMVDKPVFGEVPRIGTADRLPGALDSGAWLVIKDRDTGIPLPPHALLVEIKNRRMTLYPRHNEVHQLLHKAALVQEQHPDLAVVPLLICRRGHDRLFWMAKDLGFLVHATRAQYFTMPEDTTERHVDEMRNELGLADLKLVAPDTPARIISLFTSTIPKTAAATAARWSSVGSKLLPHYKELRLDTIDNETRNSTLATLRLDAEAELAAAGVKDPILAWALDPEGDAEGDWY
;
A
#
# COMPACT_ATOMS: atom_id res chain seq x y z
N MET A 1 10.79 -13.61 23.72
CA MET A 1 10.24 -12.92 22.55
C MET A 1 8.82 -13.42 22.35
N GLN A 2 7.79 -12.59 22.55
CA GLN A 2 6.40 -13.01 22.35
C GLN A 2 6.14 -12.99 20.85
N LYS A 3 5.96 -14.16 20.21
CA LYS A 3 5.57 -14.22 18.80
C LYS A 3 4.24 -13.47 18.66
N LEU A 4 4.26 -12.31 17.99
CA LEU A 4 3.02 -11.64 17.63
C LEU A 4 2.23 -12.59 16.72
N PRO A 5 0.93 -12.79 16.97
CA PRO A 5 0.14 -13.69 16.15
C PRO A 5 0.19 -13.23 14.69
N VAL A 6 0.35 -14.19 13.78
CA VAL A 6 0.17 -13.92 12.36
C VAL A 6 -1.30 -13.53 12.16
N GLU A 7 -1.52 -12.27 11.84
CA GLU A 7 -2.86 -11.83 11.45
C GLU A 7 -3.11 -12.27 10.01
N HIS A 8 -4.28 -12.86 9.78
CA HIS A 8 -4.79 -13.25 8.46
C HIS A 8 -6.03 -12.41 8.08
N GLY A 9 -6.42 -11.51 8.98
CA GLY A 9 -7.54 -10.60 8.82
C GLY A 9 -7.82 -9.83 10.11
N HIS A 10 -8.83 -8.98 10.05
CA HIS A 10 -9.31 -8.22 11.20
C HIS A 10 -10.76 -8.60 11.52
N GLY A 11 -11.16 -8.36 12.77
CA GLY A 11 -12.57 -8.53 13.20
C GLY A 11 -12.81 -9.76 14.05
N LEU A 12 -11.99 -10.80 13.90
CA LEU A 12 -12.00 -12.02 14.71
C LEU A 12 -10.63 -12.26 15.33
N ARG A 13 -10.58 -13.05 16.40
CA ARG A 13 -9.35 -13.43 17.11
C ARG A 13 -9.30 -14.94 17.28
N GLY A 14 -8.09 -15.49 17.39
CA GLY A 14 -7.87 -16.90 17.70
C GLY A 14 -8.17 -17.87 16.57
N LEU A 15 -8.40 -17.38 15.34
CA LEU A 15 -8.49 -18.21 14.15
C LEU A 15 -7.10 -18.44 13.57
N ASP A 16 -6.81 -19.69 13.23
CA ASP A 16 -5.64 -20.03 12.41
C ASP A 16 -5.88 -19.69 10.93
N ARG A 17 -4.84 -19.85 10.11
CA ARG A 17 -4.88 -19.58 8.66
C ARG A 17 -6.00 -20.36 7.96
N HIS A 18 -6.15 -21.65 8.26
CA HIS A 18 -7.13 -22.51 7.60
C HIS A 18 -8.58 -22.08 7.91
N ALA A 19 -8.86 -21.71 9.16
CA ALA A 19 -10.15 -21.18 9.57
C ALA A 19 -10.45 -19.82 8.89
N TRP A 20 -9.44 -18.96 8.74
CA TRP A 20 -9.56 -17.71 7.99
C TRP A 20 -9.88 -17.92 6.51
N VAL A 21 -9.18 -18.86 5.85
CA VAL A 21 -9.42 -19.22 4.44
C VAL A 21 -10.81 -19.80 4.27
N THR A 22 -11.22 -20.76 5.11
CA THR A 22 -12.55 -21.37 5.06
C THR A 22 -13.67 -20.33 5.22
N LEU A 23 -13.48 -19.37 6.13
CA LEU A 23 -14.41 -18.26 6.31
C LEU A 23 -14.44 -17.34 5.08
N ALA A 24 -13.28 -17.03 4.50
CA ALA A 24 -13.17 -16.23 3.29
C ALA A 24 -13.84 -16.93 2.08
N GLU A 25 -13.67 -18.24 1.92
CA GLU A 25 -14.32 -19.03 0.86
C GLU A 25 -15.84 -18.86 0.92
N ARG A 26 -16.43 -18.98 2.12
CA ARG A 26 -17.87 -18.75 2.32
C ARG A 26 -18.29 -17.36 1.86
N GLU A 27 -17.57 -16.32 2.29
CA GLU A 27 -17.92 -14.92 1.99
C GLU A 27 -17.71 -14.57 0.52
N VAL A 28 -16.63 -15.05 -0.11
CA VAL A 28 -16.37 -14.92 -1.55
C VAL A 28 -17.47 -15.61 -2.35
N PHE A 29 -17.80 -16.86 -2.00
CA PHE A 29 -18.87 -17.61 -2.65
C PHE A 29 -20.22 -16.91 -2.53
N ASN A 30 -20.56 -16.37 -1.36
CA ASN A 30 -21.79 -15.62 -1.15
C ASN A 30 -21.83 -14.34 -2.00
N LEU A 31 -20.73 -13.59 -2.06
CA LEU A 31 -20.61 -12.38 -2.87
C LEU A 31 -20.81 -12.69 -4.35
N VAL A 32 -20.13 -13.71 -4.88
CA VAL A 32 -20.19 -14.09 -6.29
C VAL A 32 -21.59 -14.64 -6.64
N ASN A 33 -22.20 -15.45 -5.77
CA ASN A 33 -23.56 -15.95 -6.01
C ASN A 33 -24.64 -14.88 -5.99
N THR A 34 -24.45 -13.82 -5.18
CA THR A 34 -25.40 -12.71 -5.12
C THR A 34 -25.22 -11.77 -6.29
N SER A 35 -23.97 -11.45 -6.65
CA SER A 35 -23.64 -10.50 -7.70
C SER A 35 -23.61 -11.11 -9.10
N LEU A 36 -23.59 -12.45 -9.19
CA LEU A 36 -23.55 -13.29 -10.39
C LEU A 36 -22.31 -13.14 -11.29
N ALA A 37 -21.57 -12.05 -11.18
CA ALA A 37 -20.25 -11.85 -11.74
C ALA A 37 -19.50 -10.81 -10.90
N VAL A 38 -18.22 -11.04 -10.60
CA VAL A 38 -17.38 -10.07 -9.86
C VAL A 38 -15.94 -10.10 -10.36
N PRO A 39 -15.29 -8.94 -10.62
CA PRO A 39 -13.84 -8.90 -10.79
C PRO A 39 -13.13 -9.11 -9.44
N HIS A 40 -11.89 -9.60 -9.48
CA HIS A 40 -11.04 -9.71 -8.27
C HIS A 40 -11.03 -8.43 -7.43
N LEU A 41 -10.93 -7.30 -8.12
CA LEU A 41 -10.97 -5.95 -7.54
C LEU A 41 -12.18 -5.71 -6.61
N GLU A 42 -13.36 -6.19 -7.00
CA GLU A 42 -14.59 -6.00 -6.22
C GLU A 42 -14.60 -6.91 -4.98
N ILE A 43 -14.03 -8.10 -5.10
CA ILE A 43 -13.87 -9.02 -3.95
C ILE A 43 -13.03 -8.33 -2.89
N GLU A 44 -11.86 -7.80 -3.24
CA GLU A 44 -11.02 -7.03 -2.30
C GLU A 44 -11.74 -5.79 -1.78
N ALA A 45 -12.42 -5.02 -2.65
CA ALA A 45 -13.14 -3.82 -2.22
C ALA A 45 -14.21 -4.11 -1.16
N ARG A 46 -14.95 -5.21 -1.30
CA ARG A 46 -16.03 -5.55 -0.38
C ARG A 46 -15.53 -6.30 0.85
N LEU A 47 -14.62 -7.26 0.69
CA LEU A 47 -14.22 -8.19 1.75
C LEU A 47 -12.95 -7.78 2.49
N TRP A 48 -12.04 -7.04 1.85
CA TRP A 48 -10.89 -6.44 2.52
C TRP A 48 -11.17 -4.99 2.89
N ASP A 49 -11.63 -4.18 1.94
CA ASP A 49 -11.68 -2.73 2.13
C ASP A 49 -12.81 -2.27 3.05
N ALA A 50 -14.04 -2.68 2.73
CA ALA A 50 -15.23 -2.37 3.51
C ALA A 50 -15.48 -3.36 4.66
N GLY A 51 -14.97 -4.59 4.53
CA GLY A 51 -15.27 -5.71 5.42
C GLY A 51 -16.72 -6.19 5.35
N THR A 52 -16.95 -7.43 5.77
CA THR A 52 -18.28 -8.09 5.81
C THR A 52 -18.75 -8.30 7.24
N THR A 53 -20.05 -8.48 7.42
CA THR A 53 -20.63 -8.81 8.73
C THR A 53 -20.69 -10.32 8.87
N VAL A 54 -19.97 -10.86 9.85
CA VAL A 54 -19.95 -12.30 10.15
C VAL A 54 -20.71 -12.55 11.46
N PRO A 55 -21.64 -13.53 11.51
CA PRO A 55 -22.30 -13.90 12.75
C PRO A 55 -21.29 -14.20 13.87
N GLY A 56 -21.51 -13.60 15.05
CA GLY A 56 -20.63 -13.75 16.21
C GLY A 56 -19.40 -12.83 16.23
N ALA A 57 -19.12 -12.09 15.15
CA ALA A 57 -18.05 -11.10 15.15
C ALA A 57 -18.53 -9.78 15.82
N PRO A 58 -17.75 -9.19 16.75
CA PRO A 58 -18.12 -7.93 17.42
C PRO A 58 -18.01 -6.70 16.50
N ARG A 59 -17.34 -6.84 15.35
CA ARG A 59 -17.14 -5.80 14.34
C ARG A 59 -17.08 -6.45 12.96
N ARG A 60 -17.08 -5.63 11.90
CA ARG A 60 -16.87 -6.13 10.54
C ARG A 60 -15.56 -6.91 10.44
N VAL A 61 -15.62 -8.00 9.70
CA VAL A 61 -14.50 -8.88 9.40
C VAL A 61 -13.89 -8.46 8.07
N SER A 62 -12.58 -8.26 8.06
CA SER A 62 -11.83 -7.92 6.86
C SER A 62 -10.78 -9.00 6.62
N PHE A 63 -10.74 -9.55 5.41
CA PHE A 63 -9.79 -10.59 5.04
C PHE A 63 -8.59 -9.97 4.35
N PHE A 64 -7.37 -10.38 4.71
CA PHE A 64 -6.21 -9.91 3.97
C PHE A 64 -6.27 -10.39 2.51
N PRO A 65 -5.78 -9.58 1.54
CA PRO A 65 -5.84 -9.91 0.11
C PRO A 65 -5.36 -11.32 -0.20
N HIS A 66 -4.37 -11.78 0.55
CA HIS A 66 -3.76 -13.06 0.32
C HIS A 66 -4.61 -14.27 0.78
N ILE A 67 -5.41 -14.09 1.84
CA ILE A 67 -6.44 -15.06 2.24
C ILE A 67 -7.56 -15.09 1.21
N LEU A 68 -7.91 -13.93 0.64
CA LEU A 68 -8.89 -13.85 -0.43
C LEU A 68 -8.41 -14.58 -1.70
N SER A 69 -7.16 -14.38 -2.11
CA SER A 69 -6.59 -15.08 -3.25
C SER A 69 -6.62 -16.59 -3.06
N GLU A 70 -6.16 -17.10 -1.91
CA GLU A 70 -6.22 -18.53 -1.61
C GLU A 70 -7.64 -19.08 -1.63
N ALA A 71 -8.59 -18.40 -0.97
CA ALA A 71 -9.99 -18.78 -0.97
C ALA A 71 -10.59 -18.84 -2.39
N ILE A 72 -10.26 -17.86 -3.24
CA ILE A 72 -10.68 -17.85 -4.65
C ILE A 72 -10.13 -19.08 -5.38
N ASN A 73 -8.85 -19.40 -5.21
CA ASN A 73 -8.24 -20.56 -5.87
C ASN A 73 -8.89 -21.86 -5.44
N ASN A 74 -9.14 -22.04 -4.14
CA ASN A 74 -9.81 -23.21 -3.62
C ASN A 74 -11.23 -23.34 -4.18
N LEU A 75 -11.97 -22.23 -4.30
CA LEU A 75 -13.30 -22.23 -4.89
C LEU A 75 -13.30 -22.54 -6.39
N VAL A 76 -12.30 -22.08 -7.14
CA VAL A 76 -12.15 -22.39 -8.57
C VAL A 76 -11.72 -23.85 -8.76
N ALA A 77 -10.70 -24.31 -8.02
CA ALA A 77 -10.22 -25.68 -8.08
C ALA A 77 -11.30 -26.69 -7.63
N GLY A 78 -12.07 -26.35 -6.60
CA GLY A 78 -13.22 -27.12 -6.13
C GLY A 78 -14.44 -27.06 -7.06
N GLY A 79 -14.39 -26.26 -8.13
CA GLY A 79 -15.47 -26.17 -9.11
C GLY A 79 -16.72 -25.42 -8.64
N ASN A 80 -16.60 -24.58 -7.60
CA ASN A 80 -17.69 -23.73 -7.14
C ASN A 80 -17.82 -22.47 -7.99
N LEU A 81 -16.68 -21.93 -8.42
CA LEU A 81 -16.57 -20.74 -9.27
C LEU A 81 -15.84 -21.06 -10.58
N GLU A 82 -16.05 -20.20 -11.56
CA GLU A 82 -15.34 -20.21 -12.83
C GLU A 82 -14.79 -18.80 -13.12
N LEU A 83 -13.56 -18.72 -13.61
CA LEU A 83 -12.97 -17.48 -14.13
C LEU A 83 -13.33 -17.36 -15.61
N THR A 84 -14.08 -16.32 -15.96
CA THR A 84 -14.49 -16.03 -17.34
C THR A 84 -13.90 -14.71 -17.82
N SER A 85 -13.53 -14.67 -19.10
CA SER A 85 -13.04 -13.47 -19.77
C SER A 85 -14.13 -12.87 -20.65
N HIS A 86 -14.35 -11.55 -20.52
CA HIS A 86 -15.34 -10.83 -21.32
C HIS A 86 -14.74 -9.56 -21.92
N THR A 87 -14.76 -9.48 -23.25
CA THR A 87 -14.36 -8.28 -23.98
C THR A 87 -15.54 -7.34 -24.15
N THR A 88 -15.38 -6.12 -23.64
CA THR A 88 -16.35 -5.05 -23.82
C THR A 88 -16.37 -4.54 -25.26
N LYS A 89 -17.44 -3.85 -25.66
CA LYS A 89 -17.50 -3.22 -27.00
C LYS A 89 -16.34 -2.25 -27.29
N GLY A 90 -15.73 -1.68 -26.26
CA GLY A 90 -14.57 -0.79 -26.38
C GLY A 90 -13.22 -1.52 -26.41
N GLY A 91 -13.20 -2.84 -26.57
CA GLY A 91 -11.98 -3.64 -26.70
C GLY A 91 -11.28 -4.01 -25.38
N ALA A 92 -11.69 -3.41 -24.25
CA ALA A 92 -11.15 -3.79 -22.95
C ALA A 92 -11.68 -5.16 -22.51
N THR A 93 -10.78 -6.03 -22.07
CA THR A 93 -11.09 -7.36 -21.54
C THR A 93 -11.13 -7.32 -20.01
N ALA A 94 -12.15 -7.96 -19.43
CA ALA A 94 -12.32 -8.10 -17.99
C ALA A 94 -12.35 -9.58 -17.62
N GLU A 95 -11.56 -9.95 -16.61
CA GLU A 95 -11.62 -11.25 -15.97
C GLU A 95 -12.58 -11.19 -14.78
N LEU A 96 -13.54 -12.11 -14.74
CA LEU A 96 -14.65 -12.10 -13.79
C LEU A 96 -14.85 -13.50 -13.22
N TYR A 97 -15.04 -13.60 -11.91
CA TYR A 97 -15.49 -14.82 -11.26
C TYR A 97 -17.02 -14.90 -11.34
N VAL A 98 -17.52 -16.04 -11.79
CA VAL A 98 -18.96 -16.35 -11.88
C VAL A 98 -19.27 -17.67 -11.15
N PRO A 99 -20.50 -17.86 -10.65
CA PRO A 99 -20.90 -19.16 -10.11
C PRO A 99 -20.88 -20.23 -11.21
N ARG A 100 -20.32 -21.40 -10.92
CA ARG A 100 -20.29 -22.50 -11.91
C ARG A 100 -21.68 -23.09 -12.16
N ASP A 101 -22.53 -23.15 -11.13
CA ASP A 101 -23.93 -23.59 -11.30
C ASP A 101 -24.76 -22.51 -12.00
N ALA A 102 -24.85 -22.58 -13.32
CA ALA A 102 -25.66 -21.67 -14.11
C ALA A 102 -27.13 -22.12 -14.26
N ARG A 103 -27.58 -23.20 -13.61
CA ARG A 103 -28.92 -23.77 -13.83
C ARG A 103 -29.99 -22.72 -13.53
N ARG A 104 -30.82 -22.42 -14.53
CA ARG A 104 -31.88 -21.38 -14.48
C ARG A 104 -31.37 -19.96 -14.20
N ARG A 105 -30.06 -19.70 -14.27
CA ARG A 105 -29.43 -18.39 -14.00
C ARG A 105 -28.60 -17.86 -15.16
N THR A 106 -28.42 -18.60 -16.25
CA THR A 106 -27.55 -18.25 -17.39
C THR A 106 -27.75 -16.81 -17.89
N THR A 107 -29.00 -16.41 -18.18
CA THR A 107 -29.30 -15.05 -18.69
C THR A 107 -28.91 -13.96 -17.68
N ALA A 108 -29.16 -14.19 -16.39
CA ALA A 108 -28.83 -13.25 -15.33
C ALA A 108 -27.31 -13.12 -15.14
N ILE A 109 -26.59 -14.25 -15.19
CA ILE A 109 -25.12 -14.27 -15.18
C ILE A 109 -24.58 -13.49 -16.39
N SER A 110 -25.04 -13.76 -17.61
CA SER A 110 -24.59 -13.02 -18.81
C SER A 110 -24.92 -11.52 -18.76
N ALA A 111 -26.00 -11.12 -18.10
CA ALA A 111 -26.30 -9.70 -17.88
C ALA A 111 -25.33 -9.07 -16.86
N ALA A 112 -25.07 -9.74 -15.74
CA ALA A 112 -24.12 -9.30 -14.72
C ALA A 112 -22.70 -9.21 -15.28
N THR A 113 -22.24 -10.22 -16.01
CA THR A 113 -20.93 -10.25 -16.69
C THR A 113 -20.73 -9.02 -17.57
N ARG A 114 -21.70 -8.71 -18.45
CA ARG A 114 -21.63 -7.52 -19.32
C ARG A 114 -21.56 -6.22 -18.52
N ARG A 115 -22.39 -6.09 -17.47
CA ARG A 115 -22.40 -4.89 -16.61
C ARG A 115 -21.06 -4.71 -15.90
N LYS A 116 -20.55 -5.77 -15.27
CA LYS A 116 -19.32 -5.74 -14.48
C LYS A 116 -18.07 -5.54 -15.33
N ALA A 117 -18.01 -6.18 -16.51
CA ALA A 117 -16.92 -5.96 -17.46
C ALA A 117 -16.85 -4.49 -17.91
N MET A 118 -18.00 -3.87 -18.20
CA MET A 118 -18.08 -2.46 -18.58
C MET A 118 -17.61 -1.54 -17.43
N LEU A 119 -18.02 -1.81 -16.20
CA LEU A 119 -17.57 -1.04 -15.02
C LEU A 119 -16.07 -1.22 -14.77
N TYR A 120 -15.56 -2.44 -14.91
CA TYR A 120 -14.13 -2.72 -14.77
C TYR A 120 -13.31 -2.00 -15.85
N ALA A 121 -13.78 -1.97 -17.09
CA ALA A 121 -13.16 -1.20 -18.16
C ALA A 121 -13.11 0.31 -17.87
N ARG A 122 -14.13 0.87 -17.20
CA ARG A 122 -14.11 2.27 -16.73
C ARG A 122 -13.08 2.47 -15.62
N PHE A 123 -12.98 1.53 -14.69
CA PHE A 123 -11.96 1.56 -13.64
C PHE A 123 -10.55 1.56 -14.24
N LEU A 124 -10.30 0.70 -15.24
CA LEU A 124 -9.01 0.66 -15.96
C LEU A 124 -8.71 1.97 -16.69
N ARG A 125 -9.71 2.71 -17.17
CA ARG A 125 -9.48 4.05 -17.72
C ARG A 125 -9.10 5.07 -16.65
N CYS A 126 -9.67 4.97 -15.45
CA CYS A 126 -9.30 5.84 -14.34
C CYS A 126 -7.90 5.52 -13.81
N SER A 127 -7.47 4.25 -13.87
CA SER A 127 -6.20 3.81 -13.28
C SER A 127 -4.97 4.47 -13.89
N THR A 128 -5.05 4.95 -15.13
CA THR A 128 -3.98 5.71 -15.80
C THR A 128 -3.68 7.05 -15.12
N THR A 129 -4.63 7.61 -14.37
CA THR A 129 -4.48 8.90 -13.68
C THR A 129 -4.06 8.77 -12.22
N PHE A 130 -4.07 7.55 -11.68
CA PHE A 130 -3.92 7.35 -10.24
C PHE A 130 -2.57 7.85 -9.70
N GLY A 131 -1.45 7.56 -10.38
CA GLY A 131 -0.12 8.02 -9.94
C GLY A 131 -0.05 9.53 -9.77
N ALA A 132 -0.28 10.25 -10.87
CA ALA A 132 -0.24 11.72 -10.90
C ALA A 132 -1.23 12.36 -9.91
N ALA A 133 -2.43 11.78 -9.73
CA ALA A 133 -3.42 12.27 -8.77
C ALA A 133 -2.92 12.11 -7.32
N GLY A 134 -2.31 10.97 -6.98
CA GLY A 134 -1.73 10.73 -5.66
C GLY A 134 -0.60 11.72 -5.35
N GLU A 135 0.28 11.96 -6.31
CA GLU A 135 1.35 12.94 -6.18
C GLU A 135 0.82 14.37 -6.00
N ALA A 136 -0.20 14.76 -6.77
CA ALA A 136 -0.82 16.07 -6.65
C ALA A 136 -1.37 16.33 -5.24
N VAL A 137 -2.00 15.32 -4.63
CA VAL A 137 -2.49 15.41 -3.23
C VAL A 137 -1.36 15.65 -2.25
N VAL A 138 -0.23 14.95 -2.41
CA VAL A 138 0.93 15.10 -1.54
C VAL A 138 1.58 16.47 -1.71
N ARG A 139 1.85 16.88 -2.96
CA ARG A 139 2.43 18.21 -3.26
C ARG A 139 1.60 19.32 -2.66
N THR A 140 0.28 19.29 -2.87
CA THR A 140 -0.57 20.34 -2.35
C THR A 140 -0.70 20.30 -0.82
N SER A 141 -0.64 19.10 -0.22
CA SER A 141 -0.59 18.98 1.25
C SER A 141 0.72 19.53 1.84
N LEU A 142 1.85 19.39 1.15
CA LEU A 142 3.13 19.98 1.54
C LEU A 142 3.14 21.50 1.37
N MET A 143 2.55 22.03 0.29
CA MET A 143 2.36 23.47 0.10
C MET A 143 1.56 24.09 1.26
N ASP A 144 0.45 23.46 1.65
CA ASP A 144 -0.36 23.92 2.78
C ASP A 144 0.40 23.80 4.12
N ALA A 145 1.37 22.90 4.21
CA ALA A 145 2.20 22.69 5.40
C ALA A 145 3.45 23.59 5.45
N MET A 146 3.72 24.43 4.43
CA MET A 146 4.87 25.34 4.45
C MET A 146 4.95 26.22 5.71
N PRO A 147 3.83 26.79 6.24
CA PRO A 147 3.86 27.55 7.50
C PRO A 147 4.32 26.74 8.72
N VAL A 148 4.30 25.40 8.64
CA VAL A 148 4.74 24.48 9.71
C VAL A 148 6.24 24.16 9.60
N GLY A 149 6.95 24.72 8.62
CA GLY A 149 8.40 24.58 8.46
C GLY A 149 8.83 23.64 7.34
N TYR A 150 7.93 23.32 6.41
CA TYR A 150 8.26 22.57 5.20
C TYR A 150 8.78 23.50 4.11
N LEU A 151 9.98 23.22 3.62
CA LEU A 151 10.60 23.94 2.51
C LEU A 151 10.80 22.98 1.33
N PRO A 152 10.54 23.41 0.08
CA PRO A 152 10.73 22.54 -1.08
C PRO A 152 12.22 22.18 -1.28
N MET A 153 12.49 20.93 -1.65
CA MET A 153 13.81 20.53 -2.15
C MET A 153 14.01 20.92 -3.63
N VAL A 154 12.90 21.14 -4.35
CA VAL A 154 12.85 21.51 -5.78
C VAL A 154 11.79 22.57 -5.98
N ASP A 155 12.15 23.64 -6.70
CA ASP A 155 11.28 24.82 -6.89
C ASP A 155 10.23 24.65 -7.98
N LYS A 156 10.46 23.80 -8.98
CA LYS A 156 9.60 23.66 -10.17
C LYS A 156 9.44 22.20 -10.62
N PRO A 157 8.21 21.64 -10.52
CA PRO A 157 7.12 22.14 -9.70
C PRO A 157 7.52 22.15 -8.21
N VAL A 158 6.92 23.03 -7.40
CA VAL A 158 7.17 23.09 -5.95
C VAL A 158 6.82 21.73 -5.33
N PHE A 159 7.75 21.16 -4.54
CA PHE A 159 7.66 19.79 -4.01
C PHE A 159 7.53 18.71 -5.10
N GLY A 160 8.05 18.97 -6.31
CA GLY A 160 8.11 18.01 -7.41
C GLY A 160 9.10 16.88 -7.19
N GLU A 161 9.36 16.14 -8.26
CA GLU A 161 10.31 15.03 -8.26
C GLU A 161 11.70 15.47 -7.82
N VAL A 162 12.35 14.67 -6.96
CA VAL A 162 13.68 14.97 -6.41
C VAL A 162 14.70 13.97 -6.96
N PRO A 163 15.49 14.35 -7.98
CA PRO A 163 16.46 13.44 -8.60
C PRO A 163 17.79 13.33 -7.83
N ARG A 164 18.07 14.27 -6.92
CA ARG A 164 19.29 14.32 -6.09
C ARG A 164 19.07 15.20 -4.85
N ILE A 165 19.90 15.02 -3.82
CA ILE A 165 19.90 15.86 -2.61
C ILE A 165 21.19 16.68 -2.57
N GLY A 166 21.05 18.01 -2.56
CA GLY A 166 22.20 18.93 -2.57
C GLY A 166 23.09 18.75 -3.81
N THR A 167 24.40 18.61 -3.58
CA THR A 167 25.42 18.41 -4.62
C THR A 167 25.74 16.93 -4.88
N ALA A 168 25.03 15.99 -4.26
CA ALA A 168 25.32 14.58 -4.40
C ALA A 168 24.92 14.02 -5.78
N ASP A 169 25.34 12.78 -6.01
CA ASP A 169 25.01 12.05 -7.23
C ASP A 169 23.51 11.87 -7.40
N ARG A 170 23.11 11.64 -8.65
CA ARG A 170 21.71 11.35 -8.97
C ARG A 170 21.29 10.03 -8.35
N LEU A 171 20.08 10.02 -7.81
CA LEU A 171 19.42 8.82 -7.33
C LEU A 171 19.05 7.90 -8.51
N PRO A 172 18.97 6.58 -8.28
CA PRO A 172 18.47 5.62 -9.28
C PRO A 172 16.96 5.78 -9.44
N GLY A 173 16.58 6.75 -10.28
CA GLY A 173 15.21 7.27 -10.38
C GLY A 173 14.96 8.38 -9.35
N ALA A 174 14.11 9.33 -9.69
CA ALA A 174 13.74 10.40 -8.78
C ALA A 174 12.85 9.89 -7.64
N LEU A 175 12.84 10.61 -6.51
CA LEU A 175 11.75 10.51 -5.53
C LEU A 175 10.53 11.25 -6.07
N ASP A 176 9.33 10.76 -5.76
CA ASP A 176 8.08 11.39 -6.22
C ASP A 176 7.90 12.80 -5.62
N SER A 177 8.43 13.02 -4.41
CA SER A 177 8.49 14.34 -3.76
C SER A 177 9.57 14.38 -2.68
N GLY A 178 9.85 15.58 -2.16
CA GLY A 178 10.75 15.77 -1.02
C GLY A 178 10.71 17.17 -0.44
N ALA A 179 10.99 17.27 0.85
CA ALA A 179 10.94 18.53 1.60
C ALA A 179 12.03 18.58 2.68
N TRP A 180 12.56 19.77 2.92
CA TRP A 180 13.27 20.08 4.15
C TRP A 180 12.25 20.38 5.24
N LEU A 181 12.31 19.66 6.36
CA LEU A 181 11.49 19.93 7.52
C LEU A 181 12.33 20.64 8.59
N VAL A 182 12.01 21.90 8.85
CA VAL A 182 12.63 22.72 9.89
C VAL A 182 11.67 22.85 11.06
N ILE A 183 11.94 22.11 12.14
CA ILE A 183 11.14 22.14 13.36
C ILE A 183 11.73 23.19 14.29
N LYS A 184 10.90 23.94 15.01
CA LYS A 184 11.37 24.83 16.08
C LYS A 184 11.41 24.08 17.40
N ASP A 185 12.47 24.29 18.15
CA ASP A 185 12.54 23.89 19.54
C ASP A 185 11.36 24.53 20.33
N ARG A 186 10.69 23.74 21.16
CA ARG A 186 9.44 24.19 21.80
C ARG A 186 9.67 25.23 22.89
N ASP A 187 10.82 25.16 23.56
CA ASP A 187 11.10 25.99 24.73
C ASP A 187 11.77 27.30 24.31
N THR A 188 12.68 27.24 23.34
CA THR A 188 13.47 28.39 22.88
C THR A 188 12.92 29.04 21.60
N GLY A 189 12.08 28.34 20.83
CA GLY A 189 11.59 28.79 19.54
C GLY A 189 12.64 28.81 18.43
N ILE A 190 13.87 28.36 18.72
CA ILE A 190 15.00 28.34 17.78
C ILE A 190 14.81 27.19 16.78
N PRO A 191 15.07 27.41 15.47
CA PRO A 191 15.08 26.33 14.49
C PRO A 191 16.09 25.22 14.85
N LEU A 192 15.62 23.98 14.91
CA LEU A 192 16.45 22.78 15.01
C LEU A 192 17.06 22.44 13.63
N PRO A 193 18.10 21.59 13.60
CA PRO A 193 18.66 21.09 12.34
C PRO A 193 17.57 20.51 11.42
N PRO A 194 17.63 20.80 10.11
CA PRO A 194 16.61 20.36 9.15
C PRO A 194 16.65 18.84 8.96
N HIS A 195 15.48 18.26 8.75
CA HIS A 195 15.33 16.86 8.34
C HIS A 195 15.05 16.78 6.84
N ALA A 196 15.72 15.88 6.13
CA ALA A 196 15.44 15.56 4.74
C ALA A 196 14.29 14.55 4.66
N LEU A 197 13.07 15.03 4.40
CA LEU A 197 11.91 14.18 4.15
C LEU A 197 11.93 13.69 2.70
N LEU A 198 12.15 12.40 2.49
CA LEU A 198 12.20 11.75 1.17
C LEU A 198 10.90 10.98 0.94
N VAL A 199 10.15 11.32 -0.10
CA VAL A 199 8.77 10.84 -0.26
C VAL A 199 8.60 9.99 -1.51
N GLU A 200 8.03 8.80 -1.32
CA GLU A 200 7.55 7.93 -2.39
C GLU A 200 6.04 7.70 -2.25
N ILE A 201 5.32 7.69 -3.36
CA ILE A 201 3.85 7.70 -3.42
C ILE A 201 3.37 6.55 -4.30
N LYS A 202 2.71 5.57 -3.68
CA LYS A 202 2.10 4.43 -4.38
C LYS A 202 0.58 4.48 -4.23
N ASN A 203 -0.04 5.29 -5.10
CA ASN A 203 -1.49 5.39 -5.20
C ASN A 203 -2.05 4.35 -6.18
N ARG A 204 -1.76 3.07 -5.97
CA ARG A 204 -2.32 1.96 -6.76
C ARG A 204 -3.25 1.12 -5.88
N ARG A 205 -4.16 0.37 -6.50
CA ARG A 205 -5.07 -0.54 -5.79
C ARG A 205 -4.36 -1.85 -5.43
N MET A 206 -3.36 -1.71 -4.58
CA MET A 206 -2.54 -2.78 -4.01
C MET A 206 -2.39 -2.52 -2.52
N THR A 207 -2.40 -3.58 -1.71
CA THR A 207 -2.01 -3.48 -0.30
C THR A 207 -0.52 -3.75 -0.20
N LEU A 208 0.27 -2.78 0.26
CA LEU A 208 1.71 -2.95 0.34
C LEU A 208 2.12 -3.85 1.51
N TYR A 209 3.02 -4.80 1.24
CA TYR A 209 3.67 -5.68 2.22
C TYR A 209 5.17 -5.39 2.26
N PRO A 210 5.87 -5.79 3.33
CA PRO A 210 7.33 -5.68 3.42
C PRO A 210 8.10 -6.20 2.19
N ARG A 211 7.60 -7.25 1.53
CA ARG A 211 8.26 -7.87 0.37
C ARG A 211 8.21 -7.04 -0.92
N HIS A 212 7.29 -6.09 -1.03
CA HIS A 212 7.04 -5.41 -2.29
C HIS A 212 8.19 -4.49 -2.69
N ASN A 213 8.56 -4.54 -3.97
CA ASN A 213 9.67 -3.78 -4.51
C ASN A 213 9.50 -2.27 -4.32
N GLU A 214 8.27 -1.74 -4.35
CA GLU A 214 8.02 -0.31 -4.14
C GLU A 214 8.48 0.18 -2.77
N VAL A 215 8.42 -0.65 -1.73
CA VAL A 215 8.94 -0.31 -0.40
C VAL A 215 10.45 -0.11 -0.51
N HIS A 216 11.14 -1.06 -1.14
CA HIS A 216 12.59 -1.06 -1.25
C HIS A 216 13.14 -0.02 -2.24
N GLN A 217 12.35 0.44 -3.21
CA GLN A 217 12.71 1.59 -4.04
C GLN A 217 12.96 2.84 -3.19
N LEU A 218 12.07 3.15 -2.23
CA LEU A 218 12.26 4.26 -1.29
C LEU A 218 13.45 4.00 -0.37
N LEU A 219 13.51 2.83 0.27
CA LEU A 219 14.54 2.52 1.25
C LEU A 219 15.95 2.54 0.64
N HIS A 220 16.10 2.04 -0.58
CA HIS A 220 17.36 2.11 -1.33
C HIS A 220 17.77 3.56 -1.61
N LYS A 221 16.85 4.39 -2.13
CA LYS A 221 17.12 5.82 -2.37
C LYS A 221 17.52 6.54 -1.09
N ALA A 222 16.80 6.31 0.01
CA ALA A 222 17.10 6.94 1.29
C ALA A 222 18.42 6.47 1.92
N ALA A 223 18.79 5.21 1.73
CA ALA A 223 20.05 4.68 2.24
C ALA A 223 21.23 5.26 1.46
N LEU A 224 21.11 5.42 0.14
CA LEU A 224 22.09 6.15 -0.68
C LEU A 224 22.23 7.61 -0.24
N VAL A 225 21.13 8.31 0.06
CA VAL A 225 21.20 9.68 0.59
C VAL A 225 21.96 9.73 1.92
N GLN A 226 21.72 8.78 2.82
CA GLN A 226 22.44 8.72 4.10
C GLN A 226 23.93 8.38 3.91
N GLU A 227 24.27 7.48 2.99
CA GLU A 227 25.66 7.13 2.66
C GLU A 227 26.43 8.34 2.11
N GLN A 228 25.77 9.13 1.25
CA GLN A 228 26.34 10.35 0.67
C GLN A 228 26.40 11.52 1.65
N HIS A 229 25.50 11.54 2.65
CA HIS A 229 25.42 12.60 3.67
C HIS A 229 25.27 11.99 5.07
N PRO A 230 26.36 11.49 5.68
CA PRO A 230 26.29 10.74 6.94
C PRO A 230 25.66 11.50 8.12
N ASP A 231 25.84 12.82 8.17
CA ASP A 231 25.32 13.68 9.24
C ASP A 231 23.89 14.18 8.98
N LEU A 232 23.33 13.87 7.80
CA LEU A 232 22.00 14.35 7.44
C LEU A 232 20.91 13.53 8.14
N ALA A 233 19.96 14.21 8.77
CA ALA A 233 18.77 13.58 9.35
C ALA A 233 17.77 13.20 8.24
N VAL A 234 17.88 11.98 7.70
CA VAL A 234 16.99 11.49 6.64
C VAL A 234 15.72 10.87 7.22
N VAL A 235 14.56 11.25 6.68
CA VAL A 235 13.25 10.69 7.02
C VAL A 235 12.63 10.10 5.75
N PRO A 236 12.71 8.78 5.52
CA PRO A 236 12.01 8.15 4.43
C PRO A 236 10.51 8.06 4.74
N LEU A 237 9.66 8.45 3.78
CA LEU A 237 8.20 8.41 3.89
C LEU A 237 7.58 7.72 2.67
N LEU A 238 6.92 6.59 2.92
CA LEU A 238 6.10 5.89 1.95
C LEU A 238 4.62 6.25 2.15
N ILE A 239 4.03 6.91 1.17
CA ILE A 239 2.59 7.18 1.13
C ILE A 239 1.96 6.18 0.18
N CYS A 240 1.01 5.40 0.67
CA CYS A 240 0.35 4.37 -0.13
C CYS A 240 -1.16 4.41 0.07
N ARG A 241 -1.91 3.79 -0.85
CA ARG A 241 -3.35 3.59 -0.64
C ARG A 241 -3.59 2.73 0.61
N ARG A 242 -2.94 1.56 0.67
CA ARG A 242 -3.01 0.63 1.79
C ARG A 242 -1.64 -0.01 2.06
N GLY A 243 -1.37 -0.26 3.33
CA GLY A 243 -0.26 -1.08 3.81
C GLY A 243 -0.79 -2.15 4.74
N HIS A 244 -0.17 -3.32 4.72
CA HIS A 244 -0.40 -4.39 5.68
C HIS A 244 0.29 -4.06 7.02
N ASP A 245 -0.21 -4.57 8.13
CA ASP A 245 0.31 -4.25 9.47
C ASP A 245 1.81 -4.54 9.63
N ARG A 246 2.28 -5.65 9.04
CA ARG A 246 3.71 -5.99 8.96
C ARG A 246 4.58 -4.89 8.32
N LEU A 247 4.06 -4.15 7.33
CA LEU A 247 4.80 -3.03 6.75
C LEU A 247 4.98 -1.90 7.76
N PHE A 248 3.98 -1.64 8.61
CA PHE A 248 4.10 -0.66 9.69
C PHE A 248 5.05 -1.12 10.80
N TRP A 249 5.13 -2.43 11.05
CA TRP A 249 6.11 -2.99 12.00
C TRP A 249 7.53 -2.85 11.48
N MET A 250 7.77 -3.20 10.21
CA MET A 250 9.04 -2.96 9.53
C MET A 250 9.42 -1.48 9.58
N ALA A 251 8.47 -0.57 9.36
CA ALA A 251 8.69 0.87 9.43
C ALA A 251 9.20 1.34 10.79
N LYS A 252 8.66 0.79 11.88
CA LYS A 252 9.10 1.10 13.25
C LYS A 252 10.50 0.58 13.54
N ASP A 253 10.79 -0.65 13.14
CA ASP A 253 12.09 -1.28 13.37
C ASP A 253 13.18 -0.58 12.55
N LEU A 254 12.94 -0.31 11.27
CA LEU A 254 13.98 0.24 10.38
C LEU A 254 14.08 1.76 10.43
N GLY A 255 13.07 2.46 10.95
CA GLY A 255 13.08 3.92 11.05
C GLY A 255 12.64 4.62 9.78
N PHE A 256 11.51 4.22 9.21
CA PHE A 256 10.84 5.00 8.16
C PHE A 256 9.37 5.20 8.49
N LEU A 257 8.69 6.05 7.73
CA LEU A 257 7.27 6.33 7.90
C LEU A 257 6.47 5.68 6.78
N VAL A 258 5.31 5.14 7.16
CA VAL A 258 4.30 4.65 6.22
C VAL A 258 2.99 5.35 6.53
N HIS A 259 2.38 5.94 5.51
CA HIS A 259 1.05 6.52 5.60
C HIS A 259 0.11 5.84 4.60
N ALA A 260 -0.86 5.09 5.11
CA ALA A 260 -1.95 4.56 4.32
C ALA A 260 -3.07 5.61 4.21
N THR A 261 -3.28 6.17 3.02
CA THR A 261 -4.33 7.17 2.75
C THR A 261 -5.73 6.55 2.84
N ARG A 262 -5.84 5.24 2.60
CA ARG A 262 -7.08 4.47 2.46
C ARG A 262 -8.04 5.01 1.40
N ALA A 263 -7.54 5.91 0.54
CA ALA A 263 -8.26 6.53 -0.56
C ALA A 263 -7.48 6.30 -1.85
N GLN A 264 -8.18 5.89 -2.90
CA GLN A 264 -7.63 5.78 -4.24
C GLN A 264 -7.90 7.10 -4.97
N TYR A 265 -6.89 7.96 -5.03
CA TYR A 265 -7.02 9.24 -5.72
C TYR A 265 -7.00 9.06 -7.23
N PHE A 266 -7.74 9.89 -7.95
CA PHE A 266 -7.73 9.93 -9.42
C PHE A 266 -8.15 11.32 -9.90
N THR A 267 -7.76 11.68 -11.12
CA THR A 267 -8.33 12.84 -11.84
C THR A 267 -9.29 12.31 -12.89
N MET A 268 -10.32 13.08 -13.26
CA MET A 268 -11.34 12.63 -14.20
C MET A 268 -10.74 12.46 -15.61
N PRO A 269 -10.77 11.26 -16.22
CA PRO A 269 -10.41 11.11 -17.64
C PRO A 269 -11.45 11.80 -18.54
N GLU A 270 -11.04 12.24 -19.73
CA GLU A 270 -11.85 13.07 -20.66
C GLU A 270 -13.24 12.49 -20.99
N ASP A 271 -13.39 11.16 -21.06
CA ASP A 271 -14.66 10.47 -21.35
C ASP A 271 -15.37 9.86 -20.12
N THR A 272 -15.01 10.32 -18.92
CA THR A 272 -15.61 9.84 -17.67
C THR A 272 -16.47 10.93 -17.05
N THR A 273 -17.68 10.56 -16.66
CA THR A 273 -18.62 11.46 -15.96
C THR A 273 -18.71 11.08 -14.50
N GLU A 274 -19.19 12.00 -13.64
CA GLU A 274 -19.43 11.70 -12.22
C GLU A 274 -20.37 10.50 -12.04
N ARG A 275 -21.41 10.38 -12.89
CA ARG A 275 -22.27 9.21 -12.91
C ARG A 275 -21.48 7.91 -13.12
N HIS A 276 -20.50 7.90 -14.02
CA HIS A 276 -19.66 6.71 -14.22
C HIS A 276 -18.86 6.35 -12.95
N VAL A 277 -18.39 7.35 -12.22
CA VAL A 277 -17.68 7.18 -10.95
C VAL A 277 -18.61 6.62 -9.88
N ASP A 278 -19.83 7.15 -9.76
CA ASP A 278 -20.81 6.67 -8.79
C ASP A 278 -21.25 5.23 -9.08
N GLU A 279 -21.41 4.87 -10.35
CA GLU A 279 -21.64 3.49 -10.76
C GLU A 279 -20.48 2.58 -10.33
N MET A 280 -19.22 2.99 -10.48
CA MET A 280 -18.07 2.22 -9.98
C MET A 280 -18.04 2.11 -8.46
N ARG A 281 -18.29 3.21 -7.73
CA ARG A 281 -18.32 3.22 -6.26
C ARG A 281 -19.38 2.25 -5.71
N ASN A 282 -20.59 2.32 -6.26
CA ASN A 282 -21.73 1.57 -5.75
C ASN A 282 -21.71 0.11 -6.21
N GLU A 283 -21.45 -0.13 -7.50
CA GLU A 283 -21.59 -1.47 -8.06
C GLU A 283 -20.31 -2.30 -7.97
N LEU A 284 -19.12 -1.71 -7.98
CA LEU A 284 -17.86 -2.43 -7.72
C LEU A 284 -17.38 -2.32 -6.26
N GLY A 285 -18.12 -1.61 -5.40
CA GLY A 285 -17.75 -1.42 -3.99
C GLY A 285 -16.56 -0.49 -3.79
N LEU A 286 -16.16 0.29 -4.80
CA LEU A 286 -14.98 1.15 -4.78
C LEU A 286 -15.24 2.49 -4.07
N ALA A 287 -15.84 2.45 -2.88
CA ALA A 287 -16.25 3.63 -2.11
C ALA A 287 -15.09 4.59 -1.78
N ASP A 288 -13.85 4.09 -1.82
CA ASP A 288 -12.63 4.83 -1.56
C ASP A 288 -12.06 5.58 -2.78
N LEU A 289 -12.71 5.49 -3.95
CA LEU A 289 -12.35 6.32 -5.12
C LEU A 289 -12.63 7.78 -4.82
N LYS A 290 -11.58 8.60 -4.82
CA LYS A 290 -11.66 10.03 -4.48
C LYS A 290 -11.15 10.88 -5.64
N LEU A 291 -12.08 11.63 -6.24
CA LEU A 291 -11.75 12.58 -7.30
C LEU A 291 -10.90 13.70 -6.73
N VAL A 292 -9.82 14.04 -7.44
CA VAL A 292 -8.99 15.21 -7.20
C VAL A 292 -9.31 16.21 -8.30
N ALA A 293 -9.99 17.29 -7.93
CA ALA A 293 -10.28 18.39 -8.84
C ALA A 293 -9.46 19.64 -8.45
N PRO A 294 -9.13 20.53 -9.41
CA PRO A 294 -8.35 21.73 -9.12
C PRO A 294 -8.99 22.67 -8.09
N ASP A 295 -10.32 22.74 -8.06
CA ASP A 295 -11.12 23.60 -7.17
C ASP A 295 -11.35 22.98 -5.78
N THR A 296 -11.36 21.64 -5.70
CA THR A 296 -11.55 20.87 -4.46
C THR A 296 -10.43 19.85 -4.28
N PRO A 297 -9.18 20.30 -4.14
CA PRO A 297 -8.05 19.39 -4.19
C PRO A 297 -7.96 18.61 -2.87
N ALA A 298 -7.83 17.28 -2.96
CA ALA A 298 -7.77 16.43 -1.77
C ALA A 298 -6.48 16.67 -0.97
N ARG A 299 -6.55 16.38 0.35
CA ARG A 299 -5.48 16.66 1.30
C ARG A 299 -5.28 15.54 2.31
N ILE A 300 -4.03 15.39 2.75
CA ILE A 300 -3.61 14.59 3.90
C ILE A 300 -2.89 15.49 4.93
N ILE A 301 -3.45 16.68 5.18
CA ILE A 301 -2.85 17.75 6.00
C ILE A 301 -2.32 17.26 7.35
N SER A 302 -3.09 16.43 8.07
CA SER A 302 -2.70 15.98 9.42
C SER A 302 -1.39 15.18 9.45
N LEU A 303 -1.02 14.53 8.35
CA LEU A 303 0.26 13.85 8.22
C LEU A 303 1.41 14.84 8.37
N PHE A 304 1.36 15.95 7.63
CA PHE A 304 2.42 16.96 7.60
C PHE A 304 2.34 17.95 8.74
N THR A 305 1.13 18.30 9.23
CA THR A 305 1.00 19.33 10.27
C THR A 305 1.05 18.78 11.70
N SER A 306 0.84 17.47 11.90
CA SER A 306 0.82 16.86 13.23
C SER A 306 1.70 15.63 13.35
N THR A 307 1.57 14.65 12.46
CA THR A 307 2.25 13.35 12.64
C THR A 307 3.75 13.46 12.44
N ILE A 308 4.21 13.87 11.25
CA ILE A 308 5.62 13.93 10.91
C ILE A 308 6.41 14.86 11.85
N PRO A 309 5.96 16.08 12.18
CA PRO A 309 6.71 16.95 13.09
C PRO A 309 6.95 16.34 14.48
N LYS A 310 6.08 15.42 14.93
CA LYS A 310 6.24 14.74 16.22
C LYS A 310 7.19 13.54 16.15
N THR A 311 7.33 12.91 15.00
CA THR A 311 8.07 11.65 14.86
C THR A 311 9.39 11.78 14.09
N ALA A 312 9.57 12.84 13.30
CA ALA A 312 10.70 13.00 12.37
C ALA A 312 12.07 12.78 13.03
N ALA A 313 12.31 13.39 14.20
CA ALA A 313 13.59 13.24 14.90
C ALA A 313 13.87 11.79 15.33
N ALA A 314 12.87 11.13 15.93
CA ALA A 314 12.99 9.73 16.34
C ALA A 314 13.14 8.79 15.12
N THR A 315 12.40 9.07 14.05
CA THR A 315 12.50 8.31 12.79
C THR A 315 13.88 8.47 12.16
N ALA A 316 14.40 9.69 12.02
CA ALA A 316 15.72 9.93 11.42
C ALA A 316 16.85 9.31 12.25
N ALA A 317 16.78 9.42 13.58
CA ALA A 317 17.73 8.75 14.46
C ALA A 317 17.69 7.23 14.28
N ARG A 318 16.48 6.63 14.24
CA ARG A 318 16.33 5.20 13.97
C ARG A 318 16.88 4.82 12.58
N TRP A 319 16.54 5.59 11.54
CA TRP A 319 16.99 5.37 10.17
C TRP A 319 18.52 5.33 10.09
N SER A 320 19.18 6.39 10.57
CA SER A 320 20.64 6.51 10.54
C SER A 320 21.34 5.39 11.31
N SER A 321 20.77 4.99 12.46
CA SER A 321 21.34 3.92 13.30
C SER A 321 21.12 2.50 12.78
N VAL A 322 20.08 2.26 11.98
CA VAL A 322 19.61 0.91 11.59
C VAL A 322 19.31 0.86 10.10
N GLY A 323 18.21 1.48 9.67
CA GLY A 323 17.64 1.29 8.33
C GLY A 323 18.61 1.64 7.20
N SER A 324 19.42 2.69 7.33
CA SER A 324 20.37 3.11 6.29
C SER A 324 21.52 2.12 6.06
N LYS A 325 21.84 1.26 7.04
CA LYS A 325 22.95 0.31 6.96
C LYS A 325 22.62 -0.94 6.13
N LEU A 326 21.34 -1.13 5.81
CA LEU A 326 20.82 -2.30 5.12
C LEU A 326 20.72 -2.09 3.59
N LEU A 327 21.51 -1.16 3.04
CA LEU A 327 21.54 -0.79 1.63
C LEU A 327 21.62 -1.98 0.65
N PRO A 328 22.46 -3.01 0.88
CA PRO A 328 22.59 -4.14 -0.06
C PRO A 328 21.27 -4.89 -0.30
N HIS A 329 20.49 -5.10 0.76
CA HIS A 329 19.19 -5.77 0.69
C HIS A 329 18.17 -4.98 -0.12
N TYR A 330 18.12 -3.66 0.10
CA TYR A 330 17.19 -2.81 -0.65
C TYR A 330 17.54 -2.75 -2.13
N LYS A 331 18.84 -2.81 -2.46
CA LYS A 331 19.32 -2.82 -3.85
C LYS A 331 18.82 -4.05 -4.62
N GLU A 332 18.72 -5.19 -3.95
CA GLU A 332 18.20 -6.44 -4.52
C GLU A 332 16.66 -6.44 -4.52
N LEU A 333 16.03 -6.21 -3.37
CA LEU A 333 14.58 -6.31 -3.20
C LEU A 333 13.77 -5.27 -4.01
N ARG A 334 14.39 -4.16 -4.42
CA ARG A 334 13.75 -3.14 -5.28
C ARG A 334 13.58 -3.60 -6.73
N LEU A 335 14.25 -4.66 -7.15
CA LEU A 335 14.15 -5.18 -8.51
C LEU A 335 12.80 -5.86 -8.69
N ASP A 336 12.14 -5.59 -9.82
CA ASP A 336 10.87 -6.22 -10.16
C ASP A 336 11.05 -7.64 -10.71
N THR A 337 12.28 -7.98 -11.12
CA THR A 337 12.61 -9.21 -11.85
C THR A 337 13.06 -10.36 -10.98
N ILE A 338 13.21 -10.16 -9.66
CA ILE A 338 13.56 -11.27 -8.75
C ILE A 338 12.32 -12.12 -8.50
N ASP A 339 12.50 -13.43 -8.48
CA ASP A 339 11.43 -14.38 -8.19
C ASP A 339 11.00 -14.33 -6.72
N ASN A 340 9.87 -14.99 -6.43
CA ASN A 340 9.24 -14.97 -5.11
C ASN A 340 10.06 -15.69 -4.02
N GLU A 341 10.80 -16.74 -4.37
CA GLU A 341 11.62 -17.50 -3.44
C GLU A 341 12.83 -16.66 -2.99
N THR A 342 13.56 -16.12 -3.97
CA THR A 342 14.66 -15.18 -3.76
C THR A 342 14.20 -13.96 -2.96
N ARG A 343 13.05 -13.37 -3.31
CA ARG A 343 12.50 -12.24 -2.57
C ARG A 343 12.21 -12.57 -1.10
N ASN A 344 11.65 -13.74 -0.83
CA ASN A 344 11.36 -14.18 0.53
C ASN A 344 12.64 -14.45 1.34
N SER A 345 13.63 -15.11 0.73
CA SER A 345 14.90 -15.41 1.39
C SER A 345 15.69 -14.12 1.66
N THR A 346 15.79 -13.20 0.70
CA THR A 346 16.43 -11.89 0.92
C THR A 346 15.69 -11.07 1.98
N LEU A 347 14.35 -11.11 2.04
CA LEU A 347 13.60 -10.44 3.11
C LEU A 347 13.87 -11.04 4.49
N ALA A 348 14.05 -12.37 4.58
CA ALA A 348 14.43 -13.03 5.82
C ALA A 348 15.85 -12.65 6.26
N THR A 349 16.81 -12.61 5.32
CA THR A 349 18.17 -12.13 5.61
C THR A 349 18.17 -10.67 6.05
N LEU A 350 17.40 -9.80 5.38
CA LEU A 350 17.20 -8.41 5.79
C LEU A 350 16.69 -8.33 7.24
N ARG A 351 15.79 -9.20 7.67
CA ARG A 351 15.30 -9.25 9.06
C ARG A 351 16.41 -9.61 10.04
N LEU A 352 17.24 -10.61 9.73
CA LEU A 352 18.36 -11.04 10.57
C LEU A 352 19.39 -9.92 10.74
N ASP A 353 19.75 -9.24 9.64
CA ASP A 353 20.69 -8.13 9.70
C ASP A 353 20.09 -6.91 10.40
N ALA A 354 18.79 -6.65 10.23
CA ALA A 354 18.09 -5.63 10.98
C ALA A 354 18.09 -5.91 12.50
N GLU A 355 17.92 -7.17 12.91
CA GLU A 355 18.01 -7.59 14.31
C GLU A 355 19.39 -7.29 14.91
N ALA A 356 20.47 -7.58 14.17
CA ALA A 356 21.83 -7.23 14.58
C ALA A 356 22.02 -5.71 14.71
N GLU A 357 21.54 -4.93 13.76
CA GLU A 357 21.65 -3.46 13.78
C GLU A 357 20.79 -2.83 14.89
N LEU A 358 19.61 -3.37 15.15
CA LEU A 358 18.75 -2.96 16.27
C LEU A 358 19.44 -3.22 17.61
N ALA A 359 20.09 -4.37 17.76
CA ALA A 359 20.87 -4.69 18.95
C ALA A 359 22.07 -3.72 19.11
N ALA A 360 22.81 -3.46 18.03
CA ALA A 360 23.93 -2.51 18.03
C ALA A 360 23.49 -1.07 18.36
N ALA A 361 22.29 -0.67 17.93
CA ALA A 361 21.68 0.62 18.25
C ALA A 361 21.02 0.67 19.64
N GLY A 362 21.12 -0.39 20.46
CA GLY A 362 20.59 -0.45 21.82
C GLY A 362 19.06 -0.45 21.89
N VAL A 363 18.38 -0.91 20.84
CA VAL A 363 16.92 -0.98 20.80
C VAL A 363 16.44 -2.15 21.65
N LYS A 364 15.62 -1.84 22.63
CA LYS A 364 14.96 -2.86 23.47
C LYS A 364 13.67 -3.32 22.78
N ASP A 365 13.44 -4.63 22.80
CA ASP A 365 12.22 -5.29 22.33
C ASP A 365 11.82 -4.94 20.87
N PRO A 366 12.68 -5.23 19.87
CA PRO A 366 12.34 -5.00 18.46
C PRO A 366 11.17 -5.89 18.03
N ILE A 367 10.39 -5.44 17.04
CA ILE A 367 9.17 -6.16 16.64
C ILE A 367 9.53 -7.41 15.85
N LEU A 368 10.32 -7.26 14.78
CA LEU A 368 10.85 -8.29 13.86
C LEU A 368 9.83 -9.23 13.20
N ALA A 369 8.56 -9.20 13.62
CA ALA A 369 7.47 -10.03 13.11
C ALA A 369 6.94 -9.58 11.72
N TRP A 370 7.76 -8.86 10.95
CA TRP A 370 7.41 -8.33 9.63
C TRP A 370 7.95 -9.15 8.46
N ALA A 371 9.02 -9.94 8.65
CA ALA A 371 9.40 -10.99 7.70
C ALA A 371 8.89 -12.34 8.19
N LEU A 372 8.56 -13.22 7.24
CA LEU A 372 8.18 -14.60 7.56
C LEU A 372 9.40 -15.35 8.09
N ASP A 373 9.18 -16.27 9.02
CA ASP A 373 10.20 -17.22 9.46
C ASP A 373 10.46 -18.20 8.30
N PRO A 374 11.71 -18.40 7.83
CA PRO A 374 12.01 -19.32 6.72
C PRO A 374 11.49 -20.74 6.95
N GLU A 375 11.42 -21.15 8.22
CA GLU A 375 11.04 -22.50 8.65
C GLU A 375 9.56 -22.64 9.01
N GLY A 376 8.82 -21.54 9.16
CA GLY A 376 7.49 -21.53 9.76
C GLY A 376 6.31 -21.53 8.78
N ASP A 377 6.50 -21.00 7.58
CA ASP A 377 5.44 -20.77 6.60
C ASP A 377 5.96 -21.01 5.16
N ALA A 378 6.46 -22.21 4.89
CA ALA A 378 6.94 -22.65 3.57
C ALA A 378 5.83 -22.72 2.49
N GLU A 379 4.61 -22.26 2.78
CA GLU A 379 3.45 -22.39 1.92
C GLU A 379 2.81 -21.03 1.63
N GLY A 380 3.18 -20.47 0.48
CA GLY A 380 2.47 -19.32 -0.08
C GLY A 380 3.24 -18.66 -1.21
N ASP A 381 2.96 -19.09 -2.44
CA ASP A 381 3.04 -18.20 -3.60
C ASP A 381 2.08 -17.04 -3.36
N TRP A 382 2.59 -16.00 -2.70
CA TRP A 382 1.97 -14.69 -2.69
C TRP A 382 2.14 -14.15 -4.10
N TYR A 383 1.09 -14.36 -4.91
CA TYR A 383 0.90 -13.98 -6.32
C TYR A 383 1.76 -12.82 -6.83
#